data_AF-A0A432IE08-F1
#
_entry.id   AF-A0A432IE08-F1
#
_cell.length_a   1.000
_cell.length_b   1.000
_cell.length_c   1.000
_cell.angle_alpha   90.00
_cell.angle_beta   90.00
_cell.angle_gamma   90.00
#
_symmetry.space_group_name_H-M   'P 1'
#
loop_
_entity.id
_entity.type
_entity.pdbx_description
1 polymer ?
#
loop_
_entity_poly.entity_id
_entity_poly.type
_entity_poly.pdbx_seq_one_letter_code
_entity_poly.pdbx_strand_id
1 'polypeptide(L)'
;RLGKSIIEKEIENGYNGILVNDLVEGLTTKKIANRAKEGEPLALKIIEKSAEKLGQGLAILIDILNPEAIVIGSIFTRCEDLFRDTMQTILEKEALSISYKRCRVLKAELGESIGDYGALFTATNEY
;
A
#
# COMPACT_ATOMS: atom_id res chain seq x y z
N ARG A 1 12.24 -3.85 -1.87
CA ARG A 1 13.05 -4.62 -0.89
C ARG A 1 12.30 -5.80 -0.26
N LEU A 2 10.97 -5.77 -0.06
CA LEU A 2 10.17 -6.95 0.31
C LEU A 2 9.86 -7.89 -0.86
N GLY A 3 9.33 -7.36 -1.97
CA GLY A 3 9.00 -8.18 -3.15
C GLY A 3 10.19 -8.97 -3.71
N LYS A 4 11.36 -8.33 -3.82
CA LYS A 4 12.61 -9.01 -4.23
C LYS A 4 12.98 -10.18 -3.31
N SER A 5 12.95 -9.98 -2.00
CA SER A 5 13.29 -11.03 -1.03
C SER A 5 12.31 -12.21 -1.07
N ILE A 6 11.03 -11.95 -1.29
CA ILE A 6 10.03 -13.02 -1.45
C ILE A 6 10.29 -13.80 -2.75
N ILE A 7 10.56 -13.10 -3.86
CA ILE A 7 10.85 -13.76 -5.14
C ILE A 7 12.12 -14.62 -5.04
N GLU A 8 13.20 -14.10 -4.47
CA GLU A 8 14.46 -14.86 -4.28
C GLU A 8 14.24 -16.14 -3.46
N LYS A 9 13.49 -16.03 -2.36
CA LYS A 9 13.15 -17.19 -1.53
C LYS A 9 12.31 -18.23 -2.27
N GLU A 10 11.37 -17.79 -3.11
CA GLU A 10 10.54 -18.74 -3.87
C GLU A 10 11.31 -19.36 -5.04
N ILE A 11 12.28 -18.66 -5.63
CA ILE A 11 13.20 -19.25 -6.62
C ILE A 11 13.99 -20.41 -6.00
N GLU A 12 14.48 -20.26 -4.76
CA GLU A 12 15.13 -21.35 -4.01
C GLU A 12 14.18 -22.55 -3.79
N ASN A 13 12.88 -22.29 -3.66
CA ASN A 13 11.84 -23.33 -3.57
C ASN A 13 11.41 -23.90 -4.94
N GLY A 14 12.08 -23.52 -6.03
CA GLY A 14 11.81 -24.02 -7.39
C GLY A 14 10.83 -23.18 -8.21
N TYR A 15 10.51 -21.95 -7.79
CA TYR A 15 9.70 -21.03 -8.59
C TYR A 15 10.43 -20.59 -9.86
N ASN A 16 9.80 -20.77 -11.01
CA ASN A 16 10.32 -20.41 -12.34
C ASN A 16 9.33 -19.56 -13.16
N GLY A 17 8.43 -18.84 -12.49
CA GLY A 17 7.41 -18.00 -13.14
C GLY A 17 7.93 -16.66 -13.68
N ILE A 18 7.03 -15.86 -14.24
CA ILE A 18 7.38 -14.66 -15.03
C ILE A 18 8.04 -13.55 -14.19
N LEU A 19 7.74 -13.48 -12.88
CA LEU A 19 8.42 -12.56 -11.96
C LEU A 19 9.93 -12.78 -11.84
N VAL A 20 10.45 -13.96 -12.20
CA VAL A 20 11.89 -14.23 -12.25
C VAL A 20 12.54 -13.43 -13.39
N ASN A 21 11.89 -13.38 -14.55
CA ASN A 21 12.37 -12.57 -15.68
C ASN A 21 12.32 -11.08 -15.34
N ASP A 22 11.24 -10.64 -14.70
CA ASP A 22 11.10 -9.26 -14.23
C ASP A 22 12.17 -8.87 -13.18
N LEU A 23 12.72 -9.84 -12.43
CA LEU A 23 13.84 -9.62 -11.52
C LEU A 23 15.14 -9.29 -12.25
N VAL A 24 15.39 -9.96 -13.39
CA VAL A 24 16.58 -9.75 -14.24
C VAL A 24 16.48 -8.44 -15.03
N GLU A 25 15.31 -8.13 -15.57
CA GLU A 25 15.08 -6.94 -16.40
C GLU A 25 14.87 -5.64 -15.61
N GLY A 26 14.85 -5.71 -14.28
CA GLY A 26 14.57 -4.58 -13.40
C GLY A 26 13.17 -4.64 -12.82
N LEU A 27 13.10 -5.16 -11.59
CA LEU A 27 11.85 -5.32 -10.84
C LEU A 27 11.37 -3.99 -10.29
N THR A 28 10.11 -3.66 -10.56
CA THR A 28 9.45 -2.47 -9.99
C THR A 28 8.16 -2.85 -9.30
N THR A 29 7.73 -2.03 -8.33
CA THR A 29 6.42 -2.21 -7.67
C THR A 29 5.28 -2.16 -8.69
N LYS A 30 5.41 -1.35 -9.74
CA LYS A 30 4.43 -1.28 -10.85
C LYS A 30 4.31 -2.62 -11.59
N LYS A 31 5.44 -3.27 -11.92
CA LYS A 31 5.44 -4.59 -12.54
C LYS A 31 4.74 -5.62 -11.65
N ILE A 32 5.10 -5.69 -10.36
CA ILE A 32 4.45 -6.61 -9.40
C ILE A 32 2.94 -6.34 -9.31
N ALA A 33 2.51 -5.09 -9.23
CA ALA A 33 1.10 -4.74 -9.17
C ALA A 33 0.35 -5.15 -10.45
N ASN A 34 0.94 -4.95 -11.63
CA ASN A 34 0.34 -5.38 -12.89
C ASN A 34 0.19 -6.91 -12.94
N ARG A 35 1.22 -7.66 -12.55
CA ARG A 35 1.18 -9.12 -12.45
C ARG A 35 0.11 -9.62 -11.48
N ALA A 36 -0.04 -8.95 -10.34
CA ALA A 36 -1.09 -9.27 -9.39
C ALA A 36 -2.50 -9.06 -9.99
N LYS A 37 -2.69 -7.99 -10.78
CA LYS A 37 -3.93 -7.76 -11.53
C LYS A 37 -4.17 -8.80 -12.63
N GLU A 38 -3.10 -9.37 -13.21
CA GLU A 38 -3.16 -10.50 -14.15
C GLU A 38 -3.44 -11.85 -13.45
N GLY A 39 -3.51 -11.88 -12.11
CA GLY A 39 -3.80 -13.08 -11.34
C GLY A 39 -2.57 -13.95 -11.02
N GLU A 40 -1.34 -13.44 -11.19
CA GLU A 40 -0.13 -14.20 -10.85
C GLU A 40 -0.06 -14.48 -9.34
N PRO A 41 -0.02 -15.75 -8.89
CA PRO A 41 -0.13 -16.11 -7.48
C PRO A 41 0.98 -15.50 -6.60
N LEU A 42 2.23 -15.51 -7.09
CA LEU A 42 3.35 -14.94 -6.33
C LEU A 42 3.24 -13.42 -6.19
N ALA A 43 2.77 -12.74 -7.25
CA ALA A 43 2.54 -11.31 -7.21
C ALA A 43 1.43 -10.94 -6.20
N LEU A 44 0.32 -11.68 -6.21
CA LEU A 44 -0.76 -11.54 -5.24
C LEU A 44 -0.26 -11.73 -3.81
N LYS A 45 0.52 -12.78 -3.55
CA LYS A 45 1.13 -13.03 -2.23
C LYS A 45 2.02 -11.88 -1.75
N ILE A 46 2.81 -11.27 -2.65
CA ILE A 46 3.65 -10.12 -2.31
C ILE A 46 2.78 -8.89 -1.97
N ILE A 47 1.72 -8.66 -2.73
CA ILE A 47 0.80 -7.54 -2.50
C ILE A 47 0.05 -7.73 -1.19
N GLU A 48 -0.50 -8.91 -0.93
CA GLU A 48 -1.17 -9.26 0.33
C GLU A 48 -0.22 -9.02 1.51
N LYS A 49 1.03 -9.49 1.43
CA LYS A 49 2.01 -9.24 2.50
C LYS A 49 2.33 -7.76 2.71
N SER A 50 2.32 -6.99 1.63
CA SER A 50 2.52 -5.55 1.69
C SER A 50 1.30 -4.83 2.30
N ALA A 51 0.09 -5.28 1.97
CA ALA A 51 -1.17 -4.77 2.49
C ALA A 51 -1.35 -5.08 3.98
N GLU A 52 -0.93 -6.27 4.42
CA GLU A 52 -0.83 -6.60 5.84
C GLU A 52 0.03 -5.55 6.56
N LYS A 53 1.27 -5.37 6.10
CA LYS A 53 2.22 -4.44 6.72
C LYS A 53 1.74 -3.00 6.72
N LEU A 54 1.06 -2.58 5.67
CA LEU A 54 0.39 -1.28 5.62
C LEU A 54 -0.66 -1.17 6.72
N GLY A 55 -1.55 -2.16 6.85
CA GLY A 55 -2.55 -2.23 7.91
C GLY A 55 -1.94 -2.14 9.32
N GLN A 56 -0.87 -2.90 9.58
CA GLN A 56 -0.18 -2.88 10.88
C GLN A 56 0.39 -1.48 11.20
N GLY A 57 1.04 -0.86 10.21
CA GLY A 57 1.58 0.49 10.36
C GLY A 57 0.48 1.53 10.60
N LEU A 58 -0.64 1.42 9.89
CA LEU A 58 -1.79 2.31 10.08
C LEU A 58 -2.46 2.11 11.45
N ALA A 59 -2.56 0.87 11.94
CA ALA A 59 -3.13 0.60 13.26
C ALA A 59 -2.37 1.34 14.36
N ILE A 60 -1.04 1.29 14.32
CA ILE A 60 -0.17 2.03 15.24
C ILE A 60 -0.45 3.55 15.17
N LEU A 61 -0.56 4.11 13.96
CA LEU A 61 -0.83 5.54 13.79
C LEU A 61 -2.23 5.92 14.29
N ILE A 62 -3.23 5.08 14.03
CA ILE A 62 -4.61 5.29 14.50
C ILE A 62 -4.65 5.29 16.03
N ASP A 63 -3.95 4.36 16.67
CA ASP A 63 -3.96 4.25 18.12
C ASP A 63 -3.22 5.40 18.81
N ILE A 64 -2.11 5.86 18.24
CA ILE A 64 -1.30 6.94 18.83
C ILE A 64 -1.95 8.31 18.58
N LEU A 65 -2.46 8.56 17.37
CA LEU A 65 -2.90 9.88 16.94
C LEU A 65 -4.42 10.07 17.05
N ASN A 66 -5.20 9.00 17.12
CA ASN A 66 -6.67 9.00 17.06
C ASN A 66 -7.25 9.95 15.99
N PRO A 67 -6.80 9.86 14.72
CA PRO A 67 -7.20 10.80 13.68
C PRO A 67 -8.61 10.48 13.15
N GLU A 68 -9.29 11.48 12.62
CA GLU A 68 -10.55 11.28 11.90
C GLU A 68 -10.35 10.74 10.47
N ALA A 69 -9.16 10.96 9.90
CA ALA A 69 -8.81 10.46 8.58
C ALA A 69 -7.29 10.26 8.40
N ILE A 70 -6.95 9.26 7.60
CA ILE A 70 -5.60 9.05 7.04
C ILE A 70 -5.73 9.04 5.52
N VAL A 71 -4.99 9.93 4.85
CA VAL A 71 -4.99 10.03 3.38
C VAL A 71 -3.71 9.39 2.84
N ILE A 72 -3.85 8.36 1.99
CA ILE A 72 -2.73 7.61 1.42
C ILE A 72 -2.55 7.98 -0.06
N GLY A 73 -1.36 8.48 -0.38
CA GLY A 73 -0.96 8.83 -1.74
C GLY A 73 -0.10 7.78 -2.45
N SER A 74 0.63 8.24 -3.48
CA SER A 74 1.62 7.43 -4.21
C SER A 74 1.01 6.17 -4.87
N ILE A 75 1.68 5.02 -4.79
CA ILE A 75 1.29 3.79 -5.49
C ILE A 75 -0.06 3.22 -5.01
N PHE A 76 -0.45 3.51 -3.76
CA PHE A 76 -1.70 3.04 -3.18
C PHE A 76 -2.91 3.52 -3.99
N THR A 77 -2.90 4.76 -4.48
CA THR A 77 -4.02 5.31 -5.26
C THR A 77 -4.31 4.53 -6.55
N ARG A 78 -3.30 3.84 -7.11
CA ARG A 78 -3.40 3.05 -8.35
C ARG A 78 -3.67 1.57 -8.12
N CYS A 79 -3.49 1.10 -6.89
CA CYS A 79 -3.56 -0.30 -6.51
C CYS A 79 -4.50 -0.53 -5.32
N GLU A 80 -5.38 0.43 -5.02
CA GLU A 80 -6.26 0.43 -3.87
C GLU A 80 -7.00 -0.90 -3.73
N ASP A 81 -7.60 -1.39 -4.82
CA ASP A 81 -8.37 -2.63 -4.85
C ASP A 81 -7.57 -3.87 -4.43
N LEU A 82 -6.25 -3.85 -4.62
CA LEU A 82 -5.38 -4.96 -4.20
C LEU A 82 -4.97 -4.89 -2.73
N PHE A 83 -5.11 -3.73 -2.09
CA PHE A 83 -4.66 -3.50 -0.71
C PHE A 83 -5.82 -3.36 0.27
N ARG A 84 -6.96 -2.83 -0.20
CA ARG A 84 -8.07 -2.34 0.62
C ARG A 84 -8.52 -3.39 1.63
N ASP A 85 -8.90 -4.58 1.16
CA ASP A 85 -9.52 -5.60 1.99
C ASP A 85 -8.56 -6.13 3.06
N THR A 86 -7.36 -6.58 2.66
CA THR A 86 -6.34 -7.08 3.61
C THR A 86 -5.93 -6.01 4.62
N MET A 87 -5.72 -4.76 4.18
CA MET A 87 -5.41 -3.65 5.07
C MET A 87 -6.53 -3.39 6.07
N GLN A 88 -7.79 -3.41 5.62
CA GLN A 88 -8.97 -3.20 6.45
C GLN A 88 -9.12 -4.30 7.51
N THR A 89 -8.90 -5.57 7.13
CA THR A 89 -8.91 -6.72 8.05
C THR A 89 -7.85 -6.58 9.14
N ILE A 90 -6.62 -6.17 8.79
CA ILE A 90 -5.57 -5.96 9.78
C ILE A 90 -5.89 -4.78 10.70
N LEU A 91 -6.43 -3.69 10.16
CA LEU A 91 -6.84 -2.53 10.95
C LEU A 91 -7.92 -2.89 11.97
N GLU A 92 -8.95 -3.62 11.56
CA GLU A 92 -10.01 -4.08 12.46
C GLU A 92 -9.48 -5.00 13.56
N LYS A 93 -8.47 -5.81 13.24
CA LYS A 93 -7.84 -6.76 14.17
C LYS A 93 -6.87 -6.09 15.15
N GLU A 94 -6.07 -5.13 14.70
CA GLU A 94 -4.92 -4.62 15.45
C GLU A 94 -5.15 -3.24 16.09
N ALA A 95 -5.99 -2.38 15.51
CA ALA A 95 -6.27 -1.06 16.08
C ALA A 95 -7.33 -1.11 17.19
N LEU A 96 -7.24 -0.18 18.14
CA LEU A 96 -8.26 0.02 19.17
C LEU A 96 -9.61 0.34 18.52
N SER A 97 -10.64 -0.44 18.86
CA SER A 97 -11.93 -0.40 18.16
C SER A 97 -12.59 0.98 18.19
N ILE A 98 -12.39 1.77 19.26
CA ILE A 98 -12.94 3.12 19.38
C ILE A 98 -12.28 4.09 18.39
N SER A 99 -10.96 4.00 18.23
CA SER A 99 -10.16 4.85 17.35
C SER A 99 -10.37 4.44 15.89
N TYR A 100 -10.34 3.14 15.61
CA TYR A 100 -10.60 2.59 14.28
C TYR A 100 -11.95 3.00 13.72
N LYS A 101 -13.03 2.91 14.51
CA LYS A 101 -14.38 3.29 14.08
C LYS A 101 -14.53 4.78 13.73
N ARG A 102 -13.62 5.63 14.22
CA ARG A 102 -13.63 7.09 13.96
C ARG A 102 -12.68 7.51 12.84
N CYS A 103 -11.75 6.65 12.44
CA CYS A 103 -10.75 6.95 11.43
C CYS A 103 -11.17 6.45 10.04
N ARG A 104 -11.19 7.34 9.04
CA ARG A 104 -11.39 6.98 7.62
C ARG A 104 -10.06 6.84 6.89
N VAL A 105 -9.85 5.75 6.18
CA VAL A 105 -8.65 5.57 5.33
C VAL A 105 -8.98 5.91 3.88
N LEU A 106 -8.55 7.09 3.44
CA LEU A 106 -8.88 7.69 2.14
C LEU A 106 -7.69 7.58 1.17
N LYS A 107 -7.97 7.61 -0.13
CA LYS A 107 -6.93 7.81 -1.15
C LYS A 107 -6.71 9.29 -1.41
N ALA A 108 -5.48 9.68 -1.74
CA ALA A 108 -5.21 11.03 -2.22
C ALA A 108 -5.80 11.25 -3.63
N GLU A 109 -6.49 12.38 -3.83
CA GLU A 109 -7.17 12.69 -5.10
C GLU A 109 -6.44 13.75 -5.93
N LEU A 110 -5.58 14.56 -5.31
CA LEU A 110 -4.91 15.69 -5.97
C LEU A 110 -3.76 15.29 -6.91
N GLY A 111 -3.36 14.02 -6.91
CA GLY A 111 -2.35 13.50 -7.84
C GLY A 111 -1.06 14.35 -7.84
N GLU A 112 -0.63 14.75 -9.03
CA GLU A 112 0.58 15.57 -9.22
C GLU A 112 0.37 17.05 -8.80
N SER A 113 -0.87 17.53 -8.77
CA SER A 113 -1.20 18.91 -8.38
C SER A 113 -1.10 19.15 -6.87
N ILE A 114 -0.84 18.13 -6.05
CA ILE A 114 -0.75 18.29 -4.58
C ILE A 114 0.30 19.32 -4.16
N GLY A 115 1.39 19.44 -4.92
CA GLY A 115 2.43 20.46 -4.69
C GLY A 115 1.93 21.87 -4.96
N ASP A 116 1.19 22.07 -6.05
CA ASP A 116 0.66 23.37 -6.45
C ASP A 116 -0.37 23.88 -5.44
N TYR A 117 -1.30 23.02 -5.03
CA TYR A 117 -2.29 23.35 -4.00
C TYR A 117 -1.60 23.64 -2.66
N GLY A 118 -0.58 22.86 -2.28
CA GLY A 118 0.17 23.10 -1.05
C GLY A 118 0.88 24.47 -1.05
N ALA A 119 1.49 24.84 -2.18
CA ALA A 119 2.12 26.16 -2.34
C ALA A 119 1.09 27.30 -2.28
N LEU A 120 -0.06 27.13 -2.93
CA LEU A 120 -1.14 28.12 -2.92
C LEU A 120 -1.68 28.34 -1.49
N PHE A 121 -2.05 27.26 -0.80
CA PHE A 121 -2.55 27.33 0.60
C PHE A 121 -1.54 28.02 1.53
N THR A 122 -0.25 27.76 1.33
CA THR A 122 0.81 28.41 2.10
C THR A 122 0.94 29.90 1.79
N ALA A 123 0.80 30.29 0.53
CA ALA A 123 0.85 31.68 0.12
C ALA A 123 -0.40 32.47 0.55
N THR A 124 -1.58 31.84 0.58
CA THR A 124 -2.84 32.48 0.98
C THR A 124 -3.06 32.50 2.49
N ASN A 125 -2.28 31.71 3.25
CA ASN A 125 -2.40 31.56 4.70
C ASN A 125 -3.80 31.10 5.14
N GLU A 126 -4.42 30.25 4.32
CA GLU A 126 -5.68 29.58 4.61
C GLU A 126 -5.37 28.23 5.29
N TYR A 127 -5.26 28.20 6.62
CA TYR A 127 -5.07 26.98 7.41
C TYR A 127 -6.19 26.79 8.44
#